data_AF-A0A961KI61-F1
#
_entry.id   AF-A0A961KI61-F1
#
_cell.length_a   1.000
_cell.length_b   1.000
_cell.length_c   1.000
_cell.angle_alpha   90.00
_cell.angle_beta   90.00
_cell.angle_gamma   90.00
#
_symmetry.space_group_name_H-M   'P 1'
#
loop_
_entity.id
_entity.type
_entity.pdbx_description
1 polymer ?
#
loop_
_entity_poly.entity_id
_entity_poly.type
_entity_poly.pdbx_seq_one_letter_code
_entity_poly.pdbx_strand_id
1 'polypeptide(L)'
;FWFWDPVENASFMPWLFATALLHSAIVVEKRETLKAWTILLSILGFGFSLMGTFIVRSGVITSVHAFASDPERGVFILMIFAVFVGGALTLFAFRSAALEAKGVFALVSRESALVLNNVLLAVASLVVFTGTMWPLVSELAFGRVLSVGAPFFDAAFTPFMVALAVVLPVGAVIPWKRGNLGRAVRSMWGVAVLAIALGALAFTLQTGRSALAPVGVALGTWLVLGALADLWQRSGRQGIGARLARMTRLPRADWGKALSHAGLGITIFAVSAVLGWSTEDIRVAQIGESFVHDGYTVTLTGVERVQGPNYISSMGHVTVERDGQLVAELAPEKRVYPAAGMPTTEAAIDYALIRDIYVALGDPQDGGGWALRTYVKPFASCLWLGVLIMALGGVASLSDRRYRMAAGARRAAAPQATPAE
;
A
#
# COMPACT_ATOMS: atom_id res chain seq x y z
N PHE A 1 4.02 -3.89 -9.36
CA PHE A 1 2.62 -3.38 -9.41
C PHE A 1 2.64 -1.87 -9.37
N TRP A 2 3.33 -1.27 -8.39
CA TRP A 2 3.71 0.13 -8.43
C TRP A 2 4.56 0.43 -9.68
N PHE A 3 4.40 1.60 -10.31
CA PHE A 3 5.09 1.93 -11.56
C PHE A 3 6.54 2.41 -11.31
N TRP A 4 6.83 2.82 -10.07
CA TRP A 4 8.16 3.19 -9.59
C TRP A 4 8.77 4.43 -10.26
N ASP A 5 7.94 5.33 -10.80
CA ASP A 5 8.44 6.62 -11.28
C ASP A 5 8.76 7.58 -10.10
N PRO A 6 9.63 8.58 -10.32
CA PRO A 6 10.06 9.50 -9.28
C PRO A 6 8.94 10.23 -8.54
N VAL A 7 7.86 10.60 -9.24
CA VAL A 7 6.72 11.35 -8.67
C VAL A 7 5.86 10.43 -7.81
N GLU A 8 5.58 9.21 -8.27
CA GLU A 8 4.91 8.19 -7.46
C GLU A 8 5.74 7.86 -6.21
N ASN A 9 7.05 7.63 -6.36
CA ASN A 9 7.95 7.32 -5.25
C ASN A 9 7.99 8.45 -4.22
N ALA A 10 8.05 9.70 -4.68
CA ALA A 10 7.98 10.90 -3.86
C ALA A 10 6.69 10.94 -3.01
N SER A 11 5.56 10.51 -3.56
CA SER A 11 4.30 10.43 -2.83
C SER A 11 4.25 9.27 -1.83
N PHE A 12 4.95 8.16 -2.11
CA PHE A 12 4.87 6.93 -1.33
C PHE A 12 5.72 6.95 -0.04
N MET A 13 6.93 7.52 -0.09
CA MET A 13 7.85 7.56 1.05
C MET A 13 7.26 8.20 2.33
N PRO A 14 6.56 9.35 2.27
CA PRO A 14 5.91 9.94 3.44
C PRO A 14 4.93 8.98 4.14
N TRP A 15 4.21 8.14 3.39
CA TRP A 15 3.26 7.18 3.95
C TRP A 15 3.96 6.07 4.74
N LEU A 16 5.15 5.63 4.33
CA LEU A 16 5.93 4.63 5.07
C LEU A 16 6.40 5.21 6.42
N PHE A 17 6.93 6.44 6.42
CA PHE A 17 7.30 7.14 7.66
C PHE A 17 6.09 7.45 8.54
N ALA A 18 4.96 7.88 7.96
CA ALA A 18 3.72 8.14 8.71
C ALA A 18 3.14 6.86 9.33
N THR A 19 3.23 5.72 8.64
CA THR A 19 2.81 4.43 9.17
C THR A 19 3.70 4.01 10.35
N ALA A 20 5.02 4.16 10.24
CA ALA A 20 5.94 3.95 11.35
C ALA A 20 5.67 4.91 12.52
N LEU A 21 5.35 6.18 12.21
CA LEU A 21 5.03 7.21 13.20
C LEU A 21 3.79 6.83 14.00
N LEU A 22 2.72 6.38 13.34
CA LEU A 22 1.49 5.97 14.01
C LEU A 22 1.74 4.81 15.00
N HIS A 23 2.55 3.83 14.60
CA HIS A 23 2.95 2.72 15.48
C HIS A 23 3.81 3.19 16.65
N SER A 24 4.76 4.09 16.40
CA SER A 24 5.61 4.67 17.44
C SER A 24 4.81 5.52 18.44
N ALA A 25 3.84 6.31 17.96
CA ALA A 25 2.98 7.13 18.81
C ALA A 25 2.16 6.29 19.80
N ILE A 26 1.69 5.11 19.38
CA ILE A 26 0.99 4.17 20.29
C ILE A 26 1.93 3.66 21.39
N VAL A 27 3.22 3.45 21.08
CA VAL A 27 4.22 3.06 22.10
C VAL A 27 4.43 4.19 23.09
N VAL A 28 4.59 5.43 22.61
CA VAL A 28 4.72 6.62 23.48
C VAL A 28 3.49 6.75 24.39
N GLU A 29 2.27 6.74 23.82
CA GLU A 29 1.00 6.88 24.56
C GLU A 29 0.87 5.84 25.68
N LYS A 30 1.27 4.60 25.41
CA LYS A 30 1.09 3.51 26.38
C LYS A 30 2.23 3.40 27.37
N ARG A 31 3.47 3.69 26.94
CA ARG A 31 4.69 3.25 27.63
C ARG A 31 5.69 4.35 27.92
N GLU A 32 5.47 5.56 27.41
CA GLU A 32 6.38 6.70 27.57
C GLU A 32 7.82 6.40 27.07
N THR A 33 7.96 5.45 26.14
CA THR A 33 9.22 5.09 25.46
C THR A 33 9.18 5.51 24.00
N LEU A 34 10.35 5.56 23.33
CA LEU A 34 10.49 5.93 21.91
C LEU A 34 10.07 7.37 21.57
N LYS A 35 10.12 8.31 22.52
CA LYS A 35 9.79 9.73 22.29
C LYS A 35 10.66 10.35 21.19
N ALA A 36 11.98 10.21 21.33
CA ALA A 36 12.94 10.70 20.33
C ALA A 36 12.68 10.10 18.94
N TRP A 37 12.46 8.79 18.88
CA TRP A 37 12.16 8.10 17.62
C TRP A 37 10.86 8.58 16.97
N THR A 38 9.81 8.80 17.77
CA THR A 38 8.52 9.32 17.30
C THR A 38 8.66 10.73 16.72
N ILE A 39 9.41 11.60 17.39
CA ILE A 39 9.68 12.96 16.89
C ILE A 39 10.49 12.89 15.59
N LEU A 40 11.54 12.05 15.53
CA LEU A 40 12.33 11.86 14.32
C LEU A 40 11.47 11.39 13.14
N LEU A 41 10.63 10.37 13.35
CA LEU A 41 9.69 9.89 12.33
C LEU A 41 8.70 10.97 11.86
N SER A 42 8.27 11.87 12.76
CA SER A 42 7.43 13.00 12.40
C SER A 42 8.17 14.02 11.53
N ILE A 43 9.42 14.32 11.87
CA ILE A 43 10.28 15.22 11.08
C ILE A 43 10.54 14.61 9.69
N LEU A 44 10.85 13.31 9.63
CA LEU A 44 11.08 12.59 8.37
C LEU A 44 9.80 12.50 7.54
N GLY A 45 8.65 12.14 8.11
CA GLY A 45 7.39 12.08 7.37
C GLY A 45 7.03 13.42 6.71
N PHE A 46 7.13 14.53 7.46
CA PHE A 46 6.93 15.86 6.90
C PHE A 46 8.02 16.26 5.90
N GLY A 47 9.29 15.98 6.23
CA GLY A 47 10.42 16.32 5.37
C GLY A 47 10.35 15.60 4.02
N PHE A 48 10.01 14.32 4.00
CA PHE A 48 9.81 13.58 2.75
C PHE A 48 8.61 14.08 1.94
N SER A 49 7.57 14.64 2.59
CA SER A 49 6.48 15.30 1.88
C SER A 49 6.95 16.60 1.19
N LEU A 50 7.79 17.39 1.86
CA LEU A 50 8.39 18.60 1.25
C LEU A 50 9.39 18.23 0.16
N MET A 51 10.20 17.19 0.38
CA MET A 51 11.12 16.66 -0.62
C MET A 51 10.37 16.16 -1.85
N GLY A 52 9.24 15.48 -1.67
CA GLY A 52 8.40 15.08 -2.79
C GLY A 52 7.88 16.27 -3.59
N THR A 53 7.46 17.34 -2.92
CA THR A 53 7.07 18.60 -3.58
C THR A 53 8.22 19.20 -4.38
N PHE A 54 9.45 19.16 -3.85
CA PHE A 54 10.66 19.59 -4.55
C PHE A 54 10.92 18.73 -5.80
N ILE A 55 10.89 17.41 -5.69
CA ILE A 55 11.12 16.48 -6.82
C ILE A 55 10.14 16.76 -7.96
N VAL A 56 8.85 16.94 -7.65
CA VAL A 56 7.80 17.12 -8.66
C VAL A 56 7.86 18.49 -9.35
N ARG A 57 8.32 19.54 -8.66
CA ARG A 57 8.24 20.93 -9.15
C ARG A 57 9.56 21.52 -9.64
N SER A 58 10.69 21.02 -9.17
CA SER A 58 12.01 21.58 -9.49
C SER A 58 12.48 21.31 -10.92
N GLY A 59 11.93 20.27 -11.58
CA GLY A 59 12.41 19.82 -12.89
C GLY A 59 13.77 19.12 -12.84
N VAL A 60 14.30 18.85 -11.64
CA VAL A 60 15.62 18.23 -11.44
C VAL A 60 15.64 16.75 -11.81
N ILE A 61 14.48 16.08 -11.76
CA ILE A 61 14.31 14.68 -12.16
C ILE A 61 13.20 14.61 -13.21
N THR A 62 13.45 13.90 -14.30
CA THR A 62 12.44 13.67 -15.35
C THR A 62 11.41 12.65 -14.88
N SER A 63 10.12 12.97 -15.06
CA SER A 63 9.01 12.05 -14.83
C SER A 63 7.86 12.35 -15.78
N VAL A 64 7.16 11.30 -16.19
CA VAL A 64 5.93 11.37 -16.99
C VAL A 64 4.76 11.99 -16.24
N HIS A 65 4.82 12.02 -14.90
CA HIS A 65 3.80 12.60 -14.03
C HIS A 65 4.18 14.00 -13.52
N ALA A 66 5.28 14.59 -14.00
CA ALA A 66 5.69 15.93 -13.61
C ALA A 66 4.79 16.98 -14.28
N PHE A 67 4.20 17.86 -13.47
CA PHE A 67 3.36 18.96 -13.95
C PHE A 67 4.04 20.32 -13.69
N ALA A 68 4.19 21.11 -14.75
CA ALA A 68 4.69 22.49 -14.70
C ALA A 68 5.99 22.62 -13.87
N SER A 69 7.11 22.21 -14.47
CA SER A 69 8.46 22.41 -13.92
C SER A 69 8.83 23.89 -13.96
N ASP A 70 9.20 24.42 -12.80
CA ASP A 70 9.64 25.81 -12.63
C ASP A 70 10.84 25.80 -11.66
N PRO A 71 12.07 25.90 -12.18
CA PRO A 71 13.28 25.86 -11.36
C PRO A 71 13.30 26.92 -10.25
N GLU A 72 12.73 28.11 -10.48
CA GLU A 72 12.69 29.18 -9.49
C GLU A 72 11.84 28.78 -8.27
N ARG A 73 10.67 28.15 -8.51
CA ARG A 73 9.85 27.58 -7.44
C ARG A 73 10.57 26.44 -6.72
N GLY A 74 11.35 25.64 -7.44
CA GLY A 74 12.20 24.60 -6.88
C GLY A 74 13.15 25.13 -5.80
N VAL A 75 13.81 26.27 -6.07
CA VAL A 75 14.70 26.93 -5.09
C VAL A 75 13.94 27.38 -3.84
N PHE A 76 12.74 27.97 -4.01
CA PHE A 76 11.93 28.38 -2.86
C PHE A 76 11.48 27.19 -1.99
N ILE A 77 11.09 26.08 -2.61
CA ILE A 77 10.75 24.85 -1.89
C ILE A 77 11.97 24.28 -1.17
N LEU A 78 13.16 24.33 -1.79
CA LEU A 78 14.39 23.89 -1.15
C LEU A 78 14.75 24.75 0.07
N MET A 79 14.54 26.07 0.02
CA MET A 79 14.71 26.95 1.17
C MET A 79 13.72 26.62 2.30
N ILE A 80 12.44 26.38 1.97
CA ILE A 80 11.43 25.92 2.94
C ILE A 80 11.88 24.59 3.56
N PHE A 81 12.32 23.63 2.75
CA PHE A 81 12.83 22.35 3.22
C PHE A 81 14.00 22.54 4.19
N ALA A 82 15.00 23.37 3.83
CA ALA A 82 16.17 23.62 4.67
C ALA A 82 15.77 24.25 6.02
N VAL A 83 14.86 25.23 6.02
CA VAL A 83 14.40 25.89 7.24
C VAL A 83 13.59 24.94 8.12
N PHE A 84 12.56 24.30 7.58
CA PHE A 84 11.65 23.48 8.39
C PHE A 84 12.26 22.14 8.78
N VAL A 85 12.86 21.42 7.84
CA VAL A 85 13.45 20.09 8.10
C VAL A 85 14.80 20.23 8.78
N GLY A 86 15.69 21.07 8.23
CA GLY A 86 17.00 21.32 8.82
C GLY A 86 16.90 21.98 10.20
N GLY A 87 16.00 22.96 10.37
CA GLY A 87 15.71 23.57 11.66
C GLY A 87 15.13 22.58 12.67
N ALA A 88 14.18 21.73 12.26
CA ALA A 88 13.61 20.72 13.15
C ALA A 88 14.63 19.65 13.57
N LEU A 89 15.48 19.17 12.66
CA LEU A 89 16.57 18.23 12.97
C LEU A 89 17.62 18.86 13.90
N THR A 90 17.96 20.14 13.68
CA THR A 90 18.88 20.88 14.54
C THR A 90 18.30 21.04 15.95
N LEU A 91 17.02 21.44 16.07
CA LEU A 91 16.33 21.54 17.36
C LEU A 91 16.23 20.17 18.05
N PHE A 92 15.94 19.10 17.29
CA PHE A 92 15.92 17.73 17.78
C PHE A 92 17.28 17.33 18.37
N ALA A 93 18.38 17.62 17.67
CA ALA A 93 19.72 17.34 18.16
C ALA A 93 20.03 18.09 19.47
N PHE A 94 19.71 19.40 19.54
CA PHE A 94 19.91 20.21 20.75
C PHE A 94 19.04 19.79 21.93
N ARG A 95 17.85 19.25 21.67
CA ARG A 95 16.91 18.79 22.72
C ARG A 95 17.01 17.30 23.00
N SER A 96 17.95 16.58 22.40
CA SER A 96 18.10 15.12 22.54
C SER A 96 18.16 14.65 24.01
N ALA A 97 18.91 15.35 24.87
CA ALA A 97 19.01 15.04 26.30
C ALA A 97 17.68 15.17 27.06
N ALA A 98 16.77 16.06 26.63
CA ALA A 98 15.44 16.19 27.23
C ALA A 98 14.47 15.07 26.80
N LEU A 99 14.84 14.29 25.79
CA LEU A 99 14.03 13.23 25.18
C LEU A 99 14.42 11.82 25.66
N GLU A 100 15.18 11.73 26.76
CA GLU A 100 15.59 10.44 27.36
C GLU A 100 14.40 9.51 27.61
N ALA A 101 14.57 8.24 27.22
CA ALA A 101 13.57 7.21 27.42
C ALA A 101 13.52 6.81 28.89
N LYS A 102 12.38 7.02 29.54
CA LYS A 102 12.19 6.67 30.97
C LYS A 102 11.85 5.19 31.20
N GLY A 103 11.65 4.40 30.13
CA GLY A 103 11.17 3.02 30.22
C GLY A 103 12.10 2.00 29.54
N VAL A 104 12.36 0.90 30.23
CA VAL A 104 13.11 -0.26 29.71
C VAL A 104 12.13 -1.36 29.31
N PHE A 105 12.40 -2.05 28.21
CA PHE A 105 11.65 -3.22 27.75
C PHE A 105 12.61 -4.34 27.33
N ALA A 106 12.17 -5.59 27.43
CA ALA A 106 12.97 -6.73 27.05
C ALA A 106 13.09 -6.85 25.52
N LEU A 107 14.17 -7.46 25.04
CA LEU A 107 14.39 -7.72 23.60
C LEU A 107 13.20 -8.45 22.95
N VAL A 108 12.60 -9.41 23.67
CA VAL A 108 11.33 -10.03 23.25
C VAL A 108 10.17 -9.31 23.93
N SER A 109 9.59 -8.35 23.24
CA SER A 109 8.43 -7.58 23.71
C SER A 109 7.66 -7.00 22.52
N ARG A 110 6.44 -6.51 22.77
CA ARG A 110 5.65 -5.82 21.74
C ARG A 110 6.34 -4.53 21.29
N GLU A 111 7.01 -3.84 22.21
CA GLU A 111 7.82 -2.66 21.92
C GLU A 111 8.91 -2.99 20.89
N SER A 112 9.67 -4.07 21.09
CA SER A 112 10.69 -4.49 20.13
C SER A 112 10.14 -4.85 18.76
N ALA A 113 8.97 -5.50 18.71
CA ALA A 113 8.31 -5.81 17.44
C ALA A 113 7.86 -4.53 16.69
N LEU A 114 7.40 -3.52 17.42
CA LEU A 114 7.04 -2.22 16.86
C LEU A 114 8.27 -1.41 16.43
N VAL A 115 9.40 -1.51 17.16
CA VAL A 115 10.69 -0.94 16.73
C VAL A 115 11.14 -1.61 15.43
N LEU A 116 11.10 -2.94 15.34
CA LEU A 116 11.47 -3.67 14.13
C LEU A 116 10.58 -3.25 12.94
N ASN A 117 9.25 -3.15 13.14
CA ASN A 117 8.33 -2.59 12.15
C ASN A 117 8.78 -1.21 11.66
N ASN A 118 9.07 -0.30 12.59
CA ASN A 118 9.44 1.07 12.25
C ASN A 118 10.77 1.13 11.49
N VAL A 119 11.74 0.31 11.88
CA VAL A 119 13.03 0.21 11.19
C VAL A 119 12.83 -0.34 9.78
N LEU A 120 12.04 -1.41 9.60
CA LEU A 120 11.77 -1.98 8.28
C LEU A 120 11.10 -0.97 7.35
N LEU A 121 10.09 -0.25 7.85
CA LEU A 121 9.40 0.80 7.07
C LEU A 121 10.32 1.98 6.73
N ALA A 122 11.13 2.43 7.69
CA ALA A 122 12.10 3.51 7.47
C ALA A 122 13.16 3.11 6.44
N VAL A 123 13.75 1.91 6.57
CA VAL A 123 14.74 1.39 5.64
C VAL A 123 14.13 1.19 4.25
N ALA A 124 12.93 0.63 4.15
CA ALA A 124 12.22 0.51 2.88
C ALA A 124 12.03 1.89 2.21
N SER A 125 11.65 2.92 2.98
CA SER A 125 11.56 4.28 2.47
C SER A 125 12.91 4.85 2.03
N LEU A 126 13.99 4.60 2.77
CA LEU A 126 15.34 5.06 2.42
C LEU A 126 15.90 4.36 1.18
N VAL A 127 15.54 3.09 0.95
CA VAL A 127 15.88 2.36 -0.28
C VAL A 127 15.19 2.99 -1.48
N VAL A 128 13.89 3.28 -1.37
CA VAL A 128 13.13 3.96 -2.42
C VAL A 128 13.69 5.37 -2.68
N PHE A 129 14.03 6.10 -1.62
CA PHE A 129 14.68 7.41 -1.73
C PHE A 129 16.00 7.33 -2.48
N THR A 130 16.86 6.39 -2.08
CA THR A 130 18.18 6.19 -2.67
C THR A 130 18.04 5.89 -4.16
N GLY A 131 17.19 4.93 -4.53
CA GLY A 131 16.94 4.61 -5.94
C GLY A 131 16.39 5.79 -6.75
N THR A 132 15.51 6.58 -6.15
CA THR A 132 14.91 7.75 -6.81
C THR A 132 15.91 8.88 -7.02
N MET A 133 16.80 9.12 -6.05
CA MET A 133 17.80 10.19 -6.11
C MET A 133 19.09 9.77 -6.82
N TRP A 134 19.32 8.47 -7.02
CA TRP A 134 20.57 7.96 -7.59
C TRP A 134 20.89 8.51 -8.99
N PRO A 135 19.95 8.63 -9.94
CA PRO A 135 20.19 9.31 -11.22
C PRO A 135 20.81 10.69 -11.05
N LEU A 136 20.23 11.53 -10.17
CA LEU A 136 20.70 12.88 -9.90
C LEU A 136 22.12 12.88 -9.30
N VAL A 137 22.36 12.01 -8.31
CA VAL A 137 23.69 11.88 -7.69
C VAL A 137 24.72 11.42 -8.72
N SER A 138 24.37 10.46 -9.58
CA SER A 138 25.25 9.92 -10.61
C SER A 138 25.64 10.97 -11.65
N GLU A 139 24.69 11.80 -12.04
CA GLU A 139 24.92 12.88 -12.99
C GLU A 139 25.81 13.98 -12.39
N LEU A 140 25.49 14.46 -11.18
CA LEU A 140 26.24 15.55 -10.53
C LEU A 140 27.64 15.15 -10.07
N ALA A 141 27.80 13.93 -9.54
CA ALA A 141 29.07 13.49 -8.94
C ALA A 141 29.99 12.76 -9.93
N PHE A 142 29.42 12.04 -10.92
CA PHE A 142 30.18 11.19 -11.84
C PHE A 142 29.99 11.55 -13.31
N GLY A 143 29.15 12.53 -13.64
CA GLY A 143 28.85 12.92 -15.02
C GLY A 143 28.12 11.82 -15.82
N ARG A 144 27.48 10.87 -15.14
CA ARG A 144 26.82 9.71 -15.78
C ARG A 144 25.32 9.79 -15.64
N VAL A 145 24.64 9.93 -16.77
CA VAL A 145 23.18 9.83 -16.85
C VAL A 145 22.78 8.36 -16.74
N LEU A 146 22.04 8.02 -15.68
CA LEU A 146 21.52 6.68 -15.42
C LEU A 146 20.02 6.78 -15.15
N SER A 147 19.28 5.71 -15.44
CA SER A 147 17.88 5.57 -15.03
C SER A 147 17.74 4.36 -14.12
N VAL A 148 16.98 4.52 -13.04
CA VAL A 148 16.66 3.45 -12.09
C VAL A 148 15.17 3.15 -12.25
N GLY A 149 14.86 1.99 -12.83
CA GLY A 149 13.49 1.55 -13.09
C GLY A 149 12.98 0.49 -12.12
N ALA A 150 11.76 0.02 -12.36
CA ALA A 150 11.06 -0.98 -11.56
C ALA A 150 11.90 -2.20 -11.12
N PRO A 151 12.78 -2.81 -11.95
CA PRO A 151 13.55 -3.98 -11.52
C PRO A 151 14.41 -3.76 -10.26
N PHE A 152 15.00 -2.57 -10.10
CA PHE A 152 15.77 -2.24 -8.89
C PHE A 152 14.86 -2.20 -7.66
N PHE A 153 13.75 -1.47 -7.76
CA PHE A 153 12.84 -1.27 -6.63
C PHE A 153 12.13 -2.57 -6.25
N ASP A 154 11.66 -3.35 -7.22
CA ASP A 154 11.02 -4.64 -6.95
C ASP A 154 11.98 -5.61 -6.23
N ALA A 155 13.26 -5.62 -6.61
CA ALA A 155 14.27 -6.44 -5.93
C ALA A 155 14.63 -5.92 -4.53
N ALA A 156 14.75 -4.59 -4.37
CA ALA A 156 15.26 -4.00 -3.14
C ALA A 156 14.17 -3.75 -2.07
N PHE A 157 12.96 -3.36 -2.47
CA PHE A 157 11.85 -3.03 -1.56
C PHE A 157 11.13 -4.28 -1.03
N THR A 158 10.87 -5.26 -1.90
CA THR A 158 10.06 -6.45 -1.59
C THR A 158 10.55 -7.23 -0.36
N PRO A 159 11.88 -7.49 -0.16
CA PRO A 159 12.36 -8.24 1.00
C PRO A 159 11.96 -7.62 2.35
N PHE A 160 11.97 -6.28 2.46
CA PHE A 160 11.58 -5.58 3.68
C PHE A 160 10.09 -5.74 3.97
N MET A 161 9.25 -5.66 2.93
CA MET A 161 7.80 -5.86 3.08
C MET A 161 7.43 -7.30 3.39
N VAL A 162 8.13 -8.27 2.81
CA VAL A 162 7.97 -9.70 3.17
C VAL A 162 8.39 -9.95 4.61
N ALA A 163 9.55 -9.44 5.04
CA ALA A 163 10.01 -9.55 6.42
C ALA A 163 8.99 -8.92 7.40
N LEU A 164 8.46 -7.74 7.05
CA LEU A 164 7.43 -7.07 7.83
C LEU A 164 6.16 -7.95 7.95
N ALA A 165 5.66 -8.48 6.83
CA ALA A 165 4.48 -9.33 6.79
C ALA A 165 4.64 -10.61 7.64
N VAL A 166 5.82 -11.24 7.60
CA VAL A 166 6.13 -12.44 8.39
C VAL A 166 6.12 -12.14 9.89
N VAL A 167 6.78 -11.06 10.32
CA VAL A 167 6.93 -10.71 11.74
C VAL A 167 5.62 -10.24 12.36
N LEU A 168 4.77 -9.58 11.59
CA LEU A 168 3.63 -8.80 12.09
C LEU A 168 2.66 -9.58 12.99
N PRO A 169 2.11 -10.75 12.61
CA PRO A 169 1.20 -11.49 13.48
C PRO A 169 1.84 -11.94 14.79
N VAL A 170 3.10 -12.38 14.75
CA VAL A 170 3.85 -12.76 15.96
C VAL A 170 4.06 -11.55 16.86
N GLY A 171 4.48 -10.42 16.29
CA GLY A 171 4.66 -9.16 17.00
C GLY A 171 3.38 -8.65 17.67
N ALA A 172 2.23 -8.82 17.01
CA ALA A 172 0.94 -8.41 17.53
C ALA A 172 0.52 -9.20 18.79
N VAL A 173 0.79 -10.51 18.85
CA VAL A 173 0.40 -11.37 19.99
C VAL A 173 1.38 -11.30 21.17
N ILE A 174 2.63 -10.87 20.95
CA ILE A 174 3.60 -10.68 22.03
C ILE A 174 3.07 -9.60 23.01
N PRO A 175 3.13 -9.84 24.33
CA PRO A 175 2.72 -8.85 25.32
C PRO A 175 3.73 -7.70 25.46
N TRP A 176 3.26 -6.60 26.03
CA TRP A 176 4.07 -5.45 26.41
C TRP A 176 5.10 -5.80 27.52
N LYS A 177 6.19 -5.03 27.62
CA LYS A 177 7.32 -5.17 28.59
C LYS A 177 8.20 -6.40 28.36
N ARG A 178 7.61 -7.58 28.44
CA ARG A 178 8.33 -8.85 28.39
C ARG A 178 7.41 -9.96 27.89
N GLY A 179 7.82 -10.60 26.80
CA GLY A 179 7.17 -11.76 26.21
C GLY A 179 8.05 -12.99 26.21
N ASN A 180 7.50 -14.07 25.65
CA ASN A 180 8.22 -15.30 25.36
C ASN A 180 7.98 -15.64 23.89
N LEU A 181 9.04 -15.62 23.08
CA LEU A 181 8.95 -15.79 21.63
C LEU A 181 8.41 -17.17 21.27
N GLY A 182 8.89 -18.22 21.95
CA GLY A 182 8.41 -19.58 21.74
C GLY A 182 6.91 -19.74 22.01
N ARG A 183 6.38 -19.08 23.05
CA ARG A 183 4.94 -19.05 23.32
C ARG A 183 4.15 -18.31 22.24
N ALA A 184 4.66 -17.16 21.78
CA ALA A 184 4.03 -16.39 20.71
C ALA A 184 3.96 -17.18 19.40
N VAL A 185 5.09 -17.75 18.96
CA VAL A 185 5.19 -18.58 17.76
C VAL A 185 4.28 -19.82 17.88
N ARG A 186 4.34 -20.54 19.01
CA ARG A 186 3.48 -21.71 19.24
C ARG A 186 1.99 -21.37 19.17
N SER A 187 1.61 -20.18 19.64
CA SER A 187 0.22 -19.73 19.57
C SER A 187 -0.27 -19.45 18.14
N MET A 188 0.65 -19.18 17.21
CA MET A 188 0.38 -18.92 15.79
C MET A 188 0.68 -20.12 14.89
N TRP A 189 1.16 -21.24 15.43
CA TRP A 189 1.63 -22.39 14.63
C TRP A 189 0.54 -22.94 13.70
N GLY A 190 -0.69 -23.10 14.19
CA GLY A 190 -1.80 -23.56 13.36
C GLY A 190 -2.10 -22.61 12.18
N VAL A 191 -1.96 -21.31 12.40
CA VAL A 191 -2.11 -20.29 11.35
C VAL A 191 -0.96 -20.37 10.35
N ALA A 192 0.28 -20.55 10.81
CA ALA A 192 1.45 -20.70 9.95
C ALA A 192 1.35 -21.95 9.06
N VAL A 193 0.99 -23.09 9.64
CA VAL A 193 0.80 -24.36 8.89
C VAL A 193 -0.30 -24.20 7.85
N LEU A 194 -1.44 -23.61 8.21
CA LEU A 194 -2.53 -23.39 7.26
C LEU A 194 -2.12 -22.42 6.14
N ALA A 195 -1.42 -21.33 6.45
CA ALA A 195 -0.91 -20.39 5.46
C ALA A 195 0.05 -21.06 4.46
N ILE A 196 0.99 -21.87 4.95
CA ILE A 196 1.91 -22.64 4.10
C ILE A 196 1.15 -23.68 3.29
N ALA A 197 0.19 -24.39 3.88
CA ALA A 197 -0.62 -25.38 3.18
C ALA A 197 -1.45 -24.77 2.05
N LEU A 198 -2.06 -23.60 2.27
CA LEU A 198 -2.81 -22.88 1.23
C LEU A 198 -1.88 -22.31 0.15
N GLY A 199 -0.69 -21.82 0.51
CA GLY A 199 0.32 -21.44 -0.47
C GLY A 199 0.79 -22.63 -1.31
N ALA A 200 1.05 -23.78 -0.69
CA ALA A 200 1.43 -25.01 -1.38
C ALA A 200 0.31 -25.51 -2.29
N LEU A 201 -0.95 -25.49 -1.83
CA LEU A 201 -2.12 -25.81 -2.65
C LEU A 201 -2.23 -24.87 -3.85
N ALA A 202 -2.03 -23.56 -3.66
CA ALA A 202 -2.02 -22.61 -4.77
C ALA A 202 -0.88 -22.91 -5.76
N PHE A 203 0.29 -23.32 -5.27
CA PHE A 203 1.41 -23.75 -6.11
C PHE A 203 1.11 -25.03 -6.89
N THR A 204 0.40 -26.01 -6.33
CA THR A 204 0.05 -27.25 -7.05
C THR A 204 -1.08 -27.07 -8.05
N LEU A 205 -2.00 -26.12 -7.81
CA LEU A 205 -3.10 -25.82 -8.72
C LEU A 205 -2.65 -24.96 -9.93
N GLN A 206 -1.60 -24.16 -9.78
CA GLN A 206 -1.02 -23.41 -10.90
C GLN A 206 -0.02 -24.25 -11.69
N THR A 207 0.04 -24.08 -13.01
CA THR A 207 1.03 -24.74 -13.87
C THR A 207 1.83 -23.70 -14.65
N GLY A 208 3.17 -23.79 -14.61
CA GLY A 208 4.07 -22.91 -15.39
C GLY A 208 4.08 -21.44 -14.97
N ARG A 209 3.52 -21.09 -13.80
CA ARG A 209 3.42 -19.71 -13.30
C ARG A 209 4.41 -19.43 -12.17
N SER A 210 4.68 -18.14 -11.93
CA SER A 210 5.59 -17.65 -10.90
C SER A 210 5.19 -18.08 -9.48
N ALA A 211 6.17 -18.32 -8.60
CA ALA A 211 5.94 -18.59 -7.18
C ALA A 211 5.44 -17.35 -6.40
N LEU A 212 5.44 -16.16 -7.01
CA LEU A 212 4.97 -14.93 -6.37
C LEU A 212 3.52 -15.01 -5.87
N ALA A 213 2.61 -15.57 -6.66
CA ALA A 213 1.21 -15.67 -6.26
C ALA A 213 1.01 -16.67 -5.08
N PRO A 214 1.58 -17.88 -5.08
CA PRO A 214 1.58 -18.78 -3.92
C PRO A 214 2.17 -18.17 -2.65
N VAL A 215 3.27 -17.42 -2.76
CA VAL A 215 3.84 -16.68 -1.63
C VAL A 215 2.87 -15.61 -1.13
N GLY A 216 2.20 -14.90 -2.05
CA GLY A 216 1.15 -13.94 -1.72
C GLY A 216 -0.06 -14.56 -1.02
N VAL A 217 -0.49 -15.75 -1.44
CA VAL A 217 -1.55 -16.53 -0.78
C VAL A 217 -1.14 -16.88 0.66
N ALA A 218 0.08 -17.37 0.83
CA ALA A 218 0.60 -17.72 2.16
C ALA A 218 0.69 -16.49 3.07
N LEU A 219 1.31 -15.40 2.61
CA LEU A 219 1.46 -14.16 3.39
C LEU A 219 0.12 -13.47 3.67
N GLY A 220 -0.78 -13.41 2.69
CA GLY A 220 -2.12 -12.86 2.85
C GLY A 220 -2.94 -13.65 3.88
N THR A 221 -2.92 -14.98 3.78
CA THR A 221 -3.55 -15.87 4.77
C THR A 221 -2.93 -15.67 6.15
N TRP A 222 -1.61 -15.64 6.24
CA TRP A 222 -0.87 -15.44 7.48
C TRP A 222 -1.26 -14.14 8.19
N LEU A 223 -1.40 -13.04 7.46
CA LEU A 223 -1.80 -11.75 8.00
C LEU A 223 -3.27 -11.70 8.40
N VAL A 224 -4.18 -12.16 7.54
CA VAL A 224 -5.62 -12.16 7.81
C VAL A 224 -5.94 -13.06 9.00
N LEU A 225 -5.52 -14.31 8.95
CA LEU A 225 -5.77 -15.26 10.04
C LEU A 225 -4.95 -14.92 11.29
N GLY A 226 -3.77 -14.32 11.15
CA GLY A 226 -2.97 -13.82 12.27
C GLY A 226 -3.68 -12.70 13.02
N ALA A 227 -4.28 -11.74 12.30
CA ALA A 227 -5.11 -10.69 12.89
C ALA A 227 -6.33 -11.26 13.62
N LEU A 228 -7.01 -12.25 13.02
CA LEU A 228 -8.13 -12.96 13.65
C LEU A 228 -7.68 -13.75 14.87
N ALA A 229 -6.51 -14.39 14.83
CA ALA A 229 -5.97 -15.16 15.94
C ALA A 229 -5.58 -14.26 17.13
N ASP A 230 -5.00 -13.08 16.91
CA ASP A 230 -4.78 -12.10 17.98
C ASP A 230 -6.11 -11.66 18.62
N LEU A 231 -7.13 -11.37 17.81
CA LEU A 231 -8.46 -11.00 18.31
C LEU A 231 -9.10 -12.15 19.11
N TRP A 232 -8.96 -13.38 18.61
CA TRP A 232 -9.42 -14.59 19.28
C TRP A 232 -8.72 -14.78 20.62
N GLN A 233 -7.42 -14.56 20.73
CA GLN A 233 -6.69 -14.64 22.00
C GLN A 233 -7.17 -13.60 23.03
N ARG A 234 -7.62 -12.42 22.58
CA ARG A 234 -8.17 -11.35 23.44
C ARG A 234 -9.58 -11.66 23.97
N SER A 235 -10.31 -12.57 23.32
CA SER A 235 -11.62 -13.05 23.80
C SER A 235 -11.54 -13.95 25.05
N GLY A 236 -10.34 -14.26 25.55
CA GLY A 236 -10.13 -15.03 26.77
C GLY A 236 -10.03 -16.54 26.54
N ARG A 237 -10.14 -17.31 27.65
CA ARG A 237 -9.89 -18.77 27.70
C ARG A 237 -11.14 -19.61 28.02
N GLN A 238 -12.31 -18.98 28.05
CA GLN A 238 -13.57 -19.66 28.36
C GLN A 238 -14.07 -20.50 27.18
N GLY A 239 -15.19 -21.20 27.34
CA GLY A 239 -15.84 -21.94 26.24
C GLY A 239 -16.16 -21.06 25.03
N ILE A 240 -16.33 -21.67 23.86
CA ILE A 240 -16.50 -20.99 22.56
C ILE A 240 -17.63 -19.94 22.60
N GLY A 241 -18.79 -20.28 23.19
CA GLY A 241 -19.92 -19.35 23.29
C GLY A 241 -19.59 -18.08 24.08
N ALA A 242 -18.90 -18.21 25.21
CA ALA A 242 -18.49 -17.06 26.03
C ALA A 242 -17.43 -16.19 25.33
N ARG A 243 -16.56 -16.81 24.53
CA ARG A 243 -15.57 -16.10 23.71
C ARG A 243 -16.23 -15.29 22.59
N LEU A 244 -17.16 -15.89 21.87
CA LEU A 244 -17.95 -15.20 20.84
C LEU A 244 -18.72 -14.02 21.44
N ALA A 245 -19.38 -14.22 22.58
CA ALA A 245 -20.05 -13.14 23.30
C ALA A 245 -19.07 -12.01 23.68
N ARG A 246 -17.86 -12.35 24.14
CA ARG A 246 -16.83 -11.36 24.48
C ARG A 246 -16.29 -10.62 23.27
N MET A 247 -16.20 -11.23 22.09
CA MET A 247 -15.73 -10.56 20.86
C MET A 247 -16.58 -9.34 20.50
N THR A 248 -17.90 -9.44 20.70
CA THR A 248 -18.84 -8.31 20.47
C THR A 248 -18.62 -7.14 21.43
N ARG A 249 -17.93 -7.37 22.56
CA ARG A 249 -17.65 -6.39 23.62
C ARG A 249 -16.21 -5.88 23.61
N LEU A 250 -15.38 -6.32 22.67
CA LEU A 250 -14.01 -5.84 22.56
C LEU A 250 -13.98 -4.34 22.18
N PRO A 251 -12.98 -3.59 22.64
CA PRO A 251 -12.78 -2.20 22.23
C PRO A 251 -12.71 -2.06 20.70
N ARG A 252 -13.22 -0.94 20.17
CA ARG A 252 -13.19 -0.68 18.73
C ARG A 252 -11.77 -0.54 18.20
N ALA A 253 -10.82 -0.11 19.04
CA ALA A 253 -9.40 -0.09 18.71
C ALA A 253 -8.81 -1.48 18.44
N ASP A 254 -9.30 -2.54 19.10
CA ASP A 254 -8.84 -3.91 18.83
C ASP A 254 -9.37 -4.42 17.48
N TRP A 255 -10.64 -4.12 17.17
CA TRP A 255 -11.22 -4.38 15.85
C TRP A 255 -10.55 -3.54 14.75
N GLY A 256 -10.28 -2.27 15.01
CA GLY A 256 -9.58 -1.37 14.09
C GLY A 256 -8.21 -1.91 13.74
N LYS A 257 -7.45 -2.36 14.74
CA LYS A 257 -6.19 -3.06 14.53
C LYS A 257 -6.37 -4.32 13.69
N ALA A 258 -7.34 -5.18 14.01
CA ALA A 258 -7.54 -6.43 13.26
C ALA A 258 -7.90 -6.18 11.79
N LEU A 259 -8.81 -5.23 11.52
CA LEU A 259 -9.22 -4.85 10.18
C LEU A 259 -8.05 -4.25 9.39
N SER A 260 -7.29 -3.30 9.95
CA SER A 260 -6.15 -2.70 9.24
C SER A 260 -5.09 -3.73 8.83
N HIS A 261 -4.78 -4.69 9.70
CA HIS A 261 -3.78 -5.71 9.36
C HIS A 261 -4.33 -6.81 8.44
N ALA A 262 -5.61 -7.17 8.56
CA ALA A 262 -6.26 -8.09 7.62
C ALA A 262 -6.37 -7.46 6.22
N GLY A 263 -6.73 -6.18 6.12
CA GLY A 263 -6.76 -5.44 4.87
C GLY A 263 -5.40 -5.41 4.17
N LEU A 264 -4.31 -5.20 4.92
CA LEU A 264 -2.94 -5.32 4.41
C LEU A 264 -2.65 -6.73 3.84
N GLY A 265 -3.10 -7.78 4.54
CA GLY A 265 -2.99 -9.16 4.06
C GLY A 265 -3.73 -9.39 2.74
N ILE A 266 -4.94 -8.86 2.60
CA ILE A 266 -5.72 -8.92 1.36
C ILE A 266 -5.01 -8.16 0.23
N THR A 267 -4.46 -6.97 0.51
CA THR A 267 -3.69 -6.19 -0.46
C THR A 267 -2.45 -6.93 -0.94
N ILE A 268 -1.68 -7.56 -0.04
CA ILE A 268 -0.50 -8.37 -0.42
C ILE A 268 -0.92 -9.55 -1.31
N PHE A 269 -1.97 -10.27 -0.93
CA PHE A 269 -2.52 -11.33 -1.76
C PHE A 269 -2.93 -10.82 -3.15
N ALA A 270 -3.69 -9.72 -3.23
CA ALA A 270 -4.17 -9.16 -4.49
C ALA A 270 -3.01 -8.73 -5.41
N VAL A 271 -2.01 -8.03 -4.88
CA VAL A 271 -0.82 -7.61 -5.64
C VAL A 271 -0.07 -8.82 -6.18
N SER A 272 0.18 -9.82 -5.33
CA SER A 272 0.87 -11.05 -5.75
C SER A 272 0.07 -11.88 -6.75
N ALA A 273 -1.24 -11.96 -6.59
CA ALA A 273 -2.14 -12.66 -7.52
C ALA A 273 -2.14 -11.98 -8.89
N VAL A 274 -2.28 -10.65 -8.94
CA VAL A 274 -2.21 -9.90 -10.20
C VAL A 274 -0.85 -10.09 -10.86
N LEU A 275 0.26 -9.96 -10.12
CA LEU A 275 1.60 -10.11 -10.72
C LEU A 275 1.94 -11.54 -11.12
N GLY A 276 1.43 -12.55 -10.40
CA GLY A 276 1.77 -13.95 -10.63
C GLY A 276 0.81 -14.71 -11.54
N TRP A 277 -0.44 -14.25 -11.69
CA TRP A 277 -1.50 -14.95 -12.42
C TRP A 277 -2.15 -14.16 -13.55
N SER A 278 -1.81 -12.89 -13.76
CA SER A 278 -2.34 -12.17 -14.92
C SER A 278 -1.83 -12.81 -16.21
N THR A 279 -2.72 -12.93 -17.19
CA THR A 279 -2.39 -13.35 -18.55
C THR A 279 -2.62 -12.20 -19.49
N GLU A 280 -1.78 -12.13 -20.52
CA GLU A 280 -1.80 -11.07 -21.51
C GLU A 280 -1.77 -11.68 -22.90
N ASP A 281 -2.55 -11.09 -23.79
CA ASP A 281 -2.50 -11.35 -25.21
C ASP A 281 -2.49 -10.02 -25.98
N ILE A 282 -1.54 -9.88 -26.89
CA ILE A 282 -1.40 -8.72 -27.79
C ILE A 282 -1.36 -9.28 -29.20
N ARG A 283 -2.33 -8.88 -30.02
CA ARG A 283 -2.40 -9.31 -31.42
C ARG A 283 -3.03 -8.26 -32.31
N VAL A 284 -2.97 -8.50 -33.61
CA VAL A 284 -3.79 -7.80 -34.59
C VAL A 284 -5.14 -8.50 -34.67
N ALA A 285 -6.21 -7.84 -34.24
CA ALA A 285 -7.57 -8.34 -34.32
C ALA A 285 -8.25 -7.84 -35.60
N GLN A 286 -8.75 -8.77 -36.42
CA GLN A 286 -9.62 -8.44 -37.54
C GLN A 286 -11.05 -8.22 -37.04
N ILE A 287 -11.74 -7.26 -37.64
CA ILE A 287 -13.12 -6.94 -37.27
C ILE A 287 -14.01 -8.13 -37.63
N GLY A 288 -14.78 -8.62 -36.66
CA GLY A 288 -15.67 -9.78 -36.78
C GLY A 288 -14.98 -11.14 -36.56
N GLU A 289 -13.66 -11.19 -36.47
CA GLU A 289 -12.93 -12.42 -36.15
C GLU A 289 -12.78 -12.57 -34.62
N SER A 290 -13.13 -13.74 -34.11
CA SER A 290 -13.01 -14.08 -32.70
C SER A 290 -11.69 -14.79 -32.41
N PHE A 291 -11.10 -14.55 -31.25
CA PHE A 291 -9.98 -15.32 -30.74
C PHE A 291 -10.17 -15.72 -29.28
N VAL A 292 -9.47 -16.75 -28.84
CA VAL A 292 -9.56 -17.25 -27.46
C VAL A 292 -8.37 -16.77 -26.63
N HIS A 293 -8.64 -16.22 -25.45
CA HIS A 293 -7.65 -15.85 -24.43
C HIS A 293 -8.12 -16.25 -23.03
N ASP A 294 -7.33 -17.06 -22.32
CA ASP A 294 -7.60 -17.54 -20.95
C ASP A 294 -9.04 -18.07 -20.73
N GLY A 295 -9.58 -18.76 -21.75
CA GLY A 295 -10.93 -19.33 -21.72
C GLY A 295 -12.07 -18.37 -22.10
N TYR A 296 -11.74 -17.15 -22.55
CA TYR A 296 -12.70 -16.18 -23.08
C TYR A 296 -12.57 -16.08 -24.59
N THR A 297 -13.71 -16.05 -25.28
CA THR A 297 -13.79 -15.69 -26.70
C THR A 297 -13.94 -14.18 -26.80
N VAL A 298 -12.98 -13.53 -27.44
CA VAL A 298 -12.93 -12.07 -27.60
C VAL A 298 -13.09 -11.75 -29.08
N THR A 299 -14.02 -10.85 -29.39
CA THR A 299 -14.33 -10.45 -30.77
C THR A 299 -14.35 -8.93 -30.87
N LEU A 300 -13.50 -8.36 -31.72
CA LEU A 300 -13.60 -6.94 -32.09
C LEU A 300 -14.72 -6.80 -33.12
N THR A 301 -15.89 -6.33 -32.73
CA THR A 301 -17.07 -6.24 -33.61
C THR A 301 -17.07 -4.97 -34.47
N GLY A 302 -16.35 -3.93 -34.06
CA GLY A 302 -16.20 -2.71 -34.85
C GLY A 302 -15.24 -1.72 -34.22
N VAL A 303 -14.83 -0.74 -35.01
CA VAL A 303 -14.15 0.47 -34.53
C VAL A 303 -14.79 1.67 -35.20
N GLU A 304 -15.24 2.62 -34.42
CA GLU A 304 -15.83 3.86 -34.91
C GLU A 304 -15.06 5.08 -34.42
N ARG A 305 -15.14 6.17 -35.19
CA ARG A 305 -14.51 7.43 -34.84
C ARG A 305 -15.55 8.34 -34.19
N VAL A 306 -15.34 8.70 -32.93
CA VAL A 306 -16.25 9.52 -32.12
C VAL A 306 -15.63 10.88 -31.84
N GLN A 307 -16.41 11.95 -31.98
CA GLN A 307 -16.00 13.30 -31.60
C GLN A 307 -16.36 13.56 -30.13
N GLY A 308 -15.35 13.70 -29.28
CA GLY A 308 -15.51 14.09 -27.87
C GLY A 308 -15.46 15.62 -27.68
N PRO A 309 -15.62 16.12 -26.43
CA PRO A 309 -15.65 17.55 -26.12
C PRO A 309 -14.38 18.31 -26.53
N ASN A 310 -13.21 17.68 -26.35
CA ASN A 310 -11.89 18.25 -26.65
C ASN A 310 -10.91 17.20 -27.24
N TYR A 311 -11.43 16.05 -27.68
CA TYR A 311 -10.66 14.95 -28.25
C TYR A 311 -11.40 14.28 -29.40
N ILE A 312 -10.66 13.53 -30.21
CA ILE A 312 -11.17 12.61 -31.22
C ILE A 312 -10.84 11.20 -30.75
N SER A 313 -11.81 10.31 -30.71
CA SER A 313 -11.65 8.95 -30.23
C SER A 313 -11.81 7.93 -31.35
N SER A 314 -10.93 6.95 -31.41
CA SER A 314 -11.21 5.67 -32.04
C SER A 314 -11.76 4.75 -30.95
N MET A 315 -13.06 4.49 -30.98
CA MET A 315 -13.74 3.63 -30.02
C MET A 315 -13.93 2.25 -30.62
N GLY A 316 -13.31 1.24 -30.01
CA GLY A 316 -13.51 -0.15 -30.36
C GLY A 316 -14.76 -0.68 -29.68
N HIS A 317 -15.45 -1.62 -30.33
CA HIS A 317 -16.54 -2.40 -29.76
C HIS A 317 -16.06 -3.84 -29.65
N VAL A 318 -15.95 -4.35 -28.43
CA VAL A 318 -15.38 -5.67 -28.15
C VAL A 318 -16.38 -6.49 -27.36
N THR A 319 -16.78 -7.63 -27.91
CA THR A 319 -17.64 -8.59 -27.23
C THR A 319 -16.76 -9.66 -26.60
N VAL A 320 -17.02 -9.96 -25.33
CA VAL A 320 -16.33 -11.03 -24.59
C VAL A 320 -17.36 -12.06 -24.15
N GLU A 321 -17.10 -13.32 -24.50
CA GLU A 321 -17.95 -14.45 -24.21
C GLU A 321 -17.17 -15.55 -23.48
N ARG A 322 -17.87 -16.40 -22.73
CA ARG A 322 -17.31 -17.62 -22.13
C ARG A 322 -18.33 -18.73 -22.26
N ASP A 323 -17.90 -19.88 -22.78
CA ASP A 323 -18.77 -21.04 -23.01
C ASP A 323 -20.05 -20.69 -23.82
N GLY A 324 -19.92 -19.76 -24.77
CA GLY A 324 -21.02 -19.28 -25.62
C GLY A 324 -22.01 -18.32 -24.94
N GLN A 325 -21.74 -17.90 -23.70
CA GLN A 325 -22.53 -16.89 -23.00
C GLN A 325 -21.82 -15.53 -23.02
N LEU A 326 -22.58 -14.47 -23.29
CA LEU A 326 -22.09 -13.10 -23.22
C LEU A 326 -21.65 -12.78 -21.77
N VAL A 327 -20.40 -12.38 -21.64
CA VAL A 327 -19.80 -11.99 -20.36
C VAL A 327 -19.79 -10.47 -20.23
N ALA A 328 -19.33 -9.76 -21.27
CA ALA A 328 -19.28 -8.31 -21.30
C ALA A 328 -19.22 -7.76 -22.72
N GLU A 329 -19.74 -6.55 -22.90
CA GLU A 329 -19.45 -5.68 -24.05
C GLU A 329 -18.57 -4.52 -23.57
N LEU A 330 -17.41 -4.37 -24.20
CA LEU A 330 -16.36 -3.46 -23.79
C LEU A 330 -16.09 -2.45 -24.90
N ALA A 331 -16.00 -1.17 -24.53
CA ALA A 331 -15.78 -0.07 -25.45
C ALA A 331 -14.43 0.63 -25.20
N PRO A 332 -13.27 -0.01 -25.52
CA PRO A 332 -11.97 0.62 -25.32
C PRO A 332 -11.78 1.79 -26.29
N GLU A 333 -11.08 2.83 -25.84
CA GLU A 333 -10.88 4.04 -26.64
C GLU A 333 -9.40 4.36 -26.84
N LYS A 334 -9.08 4.90 -28.01
CA LYS A 334 -7.84 5.63 -28.26
C LYS A 334 -8.17 7.08 -28.57
N ARG A 335 -7.87 7.97 -27.63
CA ARG A 335 -8.22 9.40 -27.69
C ARG A 335 -7.03 10.24 -28.11
N VAL A 336 -7.23 11.09 -29.13
CA VAL A 336 -6.26 12.09 -29.58
C VAL A 336 -6.76 13.47 -29.16
N TYR A 337 -5.95 14.20 -28.40
CA TYR A 337 -6.23 15.58 -28.00
C TYR A 337 -5.46 16.53 -28.92
N PRO A 338 -6.11 17.24 -29.88
CA PRO A 338 -5.40 18.05 -30.89
C PRO A 338 -4.49 19.13 -30.29
N ALA A 339 -4.89 19.71 -29.14
CA ALA A 339 -4.09 20.73 -28.46
C ALA A 339 -2.82 20.17 -27.80
N ALA A 340 -2.82 18.91 -27.36
CA ALA A 340 -1.68 18.28 -26.69
C ALA A 340 -0.78 17.49 -27.66
N GLY A 341 -1.30 17.10 -28.83
CA GLY A 341 -0.55 16.38 -29.86
C GLY A 341 -0.18 14.92 -29.50
N MET A 342 -0.58 14.42 -28.33
CA MET A 342 -0.29 13.07 -27.87
C MET A 342 -1.56 12.23 -27.75
N PRO A 343 -1.60 11.00 -28.31
CA PRO A 343 -2.70 10.07 -28.08
C PRO A 343 -2.64 9.48 -26.67
N THR A 344 -3.80 9.14 -26.14
CA THR A 344 -3.99 8.41 -24.87
C THR A 344 -4.86 7.19 -25.14
N THR A 345 -4.67 6.13 -24.34
CA THR A 345 -5.49 4.91 -24.43
C THR A 345 -6.32 4.78 -23.17
N GLU A 346 -7.63 4.68 -23.32
CA GLU A 346 -8.56 4.33 -22.26
C GLU A 346 -8.91 2.85 -22.40
N ALA A 347 -8.49 2.05 -21.41
CA ALA A 347 -8.86 0.64 -21.39
C ALA A 347 -10.32 0.49 -20.95
N ALA A 348 -11.06 -0.38 -21.63
CA ALA A 348 -12.35 -0.84 -21.14
C ALA A 348 -12.13 -2.01 -20.17
N ILE A 349 -12.87 -2.00 -19.06
CA ILE A 349 -12.67 -2.93 -17.96
C ILE A 349 -14.01 -3.56 -17.59
N ASP A 350 -14.07 -4.90 -17.63
CA ASP A 350 -15.12 -5.67 -16.97
C ASP A 350 -14.64 -6.03 -15.56
N TYR A 351 -15.28 -5.48 -14.53
CA TYR A 351 -14.93 -5.72 -13.13
C TYR A 351 -15.69 -6.92 -12.58
N ALA A 352 -14.98 -7.87 -11.99
CA ALA A 352 -15.60 -8.90 -11.18
C ALA A 352 -14.78 -9.21 -9.92
N LEU A 353 -15.41 -9.86 -8.96
CA LEU A 353 -14.77 -10.11 -7.65
C LEU A 353 -13.51 -10.99 -7.76
N ILE A 354 -13.55 -11.98 -8.66
CA ILE A 354 -12.47 -12.98 -8.82
C ILE A 354 -11.51 -12.67 -9.96
N ARG A 355 -11.92 -11.85 -10.92
CA ARG A 355 -11.13 -11.52 -12.11
C ARG A 355 -11.65 -10.24 -12.75
N ASP A 356 -10.75 -9.48 -13.35
CA ASP A 356 -11.08 -8.35 -14.20
C ASP A 356 -10.60 -8.65 -15.63
N ILE A 357 -11.38 -8.27 -16.65
CA ILE A 357 -10.91 -8.25 -18.05
C ILE A 357 -10.56 -6.82 -18.41
N TYR A 358 -9.36 -6.60 -18.95
CA TYR A 358 -8.97 -5.32 -19.52
C TYR A 358 -8.82 -5.49 -21.01
N VAL A 359 -9.40 -4.57 -21.80
CA VAL A 359 -9.16 -4.49 -23.22
C VAL A 359 -8.67 -3.09 -23.55
N ALA A 360 -7.61 -3.00 -24.33
CA ALA A 360 -7.06 -1.73 -24.81
C ALA A 360 -6.89 -1.78 -26.33
N LEU A 361 -7.41 -0.75 -27.00
CA LEU A 361 -7.30 -0.57 -28.44
C LEU A 361 -5.99 0.15 -28.79
N GLY A 362 -5.24 -0.42 -29.71
CA GLY A 362 -4.02 0.12 -30.29
C GLY A 362 -4.26 0.82 -31.62
N ASP A 363 -3.24 0.84 -32.48
CA ASP A 363 -3.30 1.46 -33.80
C ASP A 363 -3.88 0.51 -34.87
N PRO A 364 -4.51 1.06 -35.94
CA PRO A 364 -4.82 0.28 -37.12
C PRO A 364 -3.52 -0.24 -37.75
N GLN A 365 -3.57 -1.43 -38.36
CA GLN A 365 -2.40 -2.09 -38.94
C GLN A 365 -2.44 -2.05 -40.47
N ASP A 366 -1.27 -2.03 -41.13
CA ASP A 366 -1.15 -1.91 -42.59
C ASP A 366 -1.87 -3.03 -43.36
N GLY A 367 -1.96 -4.23 -42.78
CA GLY A 367 -2.67 -5.39 -43.33
C GLY A 367 -4.18 -5.43 -43.01
N GLY A 368 -4.75 -4.35 -42.47
CA GLY A 368 -6.09 -4.32 -41.92
C GLY A 368 -6.14 -4.82 -40.47
N GLY A 369 -7.26 -4.53 -39.80
CA GLY A 369 -7.45 -4.84 -38.39
C GLY A 369 -6.77 -3.83 -37.45
N TRP A 370 -6.84 -4.11 -36.15
CA TRP A 370 -6.37 -3.21 -35.09
C TRP A 370 -5.52 -3.98 -34.10
N ALA A 371 -4.46 -3.36 -33.60
CA ALA A 371 -3.76 -3.90 -32.44
C ALA A 371 -4.73 -3.92 -31.25
N LEU A 372 -4.95 -5.10 -30.66
CA LEU A 372 -5.82 -5.29 -29.52
C LEU A 372 -5.03 -5.98 -28.41
N ARG A 373 -5.07 -5.40 -27.22
CA ARG A 373 -4.40 -5.93 -26.04
C ARG A 373 -5.43 -6.31 -25.01
N THR A 374 -5.45 -7.60 -24.66
CA THR A 374 -6.40 -8.17 -23.70
C THR A 374 -5.67 -8.72 -22.49
N TYR A 375 -6.16 -8.41 -21.30
CA TYR A 375 -5.67 -9.00 -20.06
C TYR A 375 -6.80 -9.69 -19.31
N VAL A 376 -6.48 -10.80 -18.67
CA VAL A 376 -7.28 -11.36 -17.58
C VAL A 376 -6.46 -11.23 -16.31
N LYS A 377 -6.94 -10.41 -15.37
CA LYS A 377 -6.26 -10.12 -14.10
C LYS A 377 -7.04 -10.70 -12.92
N PRO A 378 -6.59 -11.83 -12.34
CA PRO A 378 -7.27 -12.41 -11.18
C PRO A 378 -7.17 -11.53 -9.94
N PHE A 379 -8.26 -11.41 -9.19
CA PHE A 379 -8.32 -10.75 -7.88
C PHE A 379 -7.88 -9.28 -7.84
N ALA A 380 -7.86 -8.57 -8.98
CA ALA A 380 -7.53 -7.14 -9.00
C ALA A 380 -8.49 -6.31 -8.13
N SER A 381 -9.79 -6.63 -8.15
CA SER A 381 -10.80 -6.05 -7.25
C SER A 381 -10.50 -6.25 -5.75
N CYS A 382 -9.77 -7.30 -5.36
CA CYS A 382 -9.36 -7.49 -3.96
C CYS A 382 -8.39 -6.42 -3.47
N LEU A 383 -7.67 -5.73 -4.36
CA LEU A 383 -6.81 -4.61 -3.99
C LEU A 383 -7.64 -3.49 -3.33
N TRP A 384 -8.74 -3.11 -3.98
CA TRP A 384 -9.68 -2.11 -3.47
C TRP A 384 -10.35 -2.55 -2.19
N LEU A 385 -10.75 -3.83 -2.11
CA LEU A 385 -11.30 -4.40 -0.88
C LEU A 385 -10.32 -4.31 0.30
N GLY A 386 -9.04 -4.63 0.08
CA GLY A 386 -8.00 -4.52 1.10
C GLY A 386 -7.85 -3.09 1.60
N VAL A 387 -7.80 -2.10 0.69
CA VAL A 387 -7.73 -0.67 1.02
C VAL A 387 -8.96 -0.21 1.80
N LEU A 388 -10.16 -0.60 1.37
CA LEU A 388 -11.41 -0.25 2.04
C LEU A 388 -11.44 -0.83 3.48
N ILE A 389 -11.05 -2.09 3.65
CA ILE A 389 -10.98 -2.73 4.97
C ILE A 389 -9.95 -2.02 5.86
N MET A 390 -8.80 -1.60 5.31
CA MET A 390 -7.82 -0.81 6.07
C MET A 390 -8.38 0.53 6.53
N ALA A 391 -9.07 1.25 5.65
CA ALA A 391 -9.73 2.52 5.95
C ALA A 391 -10.80 2.35 7.05
N LEU A 392 -11.64 1.31 6.94
CA LEU A 392 -12.62 0.95 7.97
C LEU A 392 -11.95 0.64 9.32
N GLY A 393 -10.79 -0.03 9.30
CA GLY A 393 -9.98 -0.26 10.50
C GLY A 393 -9.51 1.04 11.15
N GLY A 394 -9.08 2.02 10.35
CA GLY A 394 -8.75 3.37 10.82
C GLY A 394 -9.94 4.07 11.48
N VAL A 395 -11.11 4.07 10.81
CA VAL A 395 -12.36 4.65 11.34
C VAL A 395 -12.79 3.96 12.64
N ALA A 396 -12.71 2.64 12.72
CA ALA A 396 -13.01 1.88 13.93
C ALA A 396 -12.06 2.26 15.09
N SER A 397 -10.77 2.45 14.81
CA SER A 397 -9.79 2.87 15.82
C SER A 397 -10.05 4.28 16.35
N LEU A 398 -10.42 5.23 15.47
CA LEU A 398 -10.69 6.63 15.83
C LEU A 398 -12.03 6.81 16.54
N SER A 399 -13.02 5.97 16.24
CA SER A 399 -14.35 6.01 16.87
C SER A 399 -14.42 5.32 18.24
N ASP A 400 -13.27 4.92 18.79
CA ASP A 400 -13.17 4.31 20.12
C ASP A 400 -13.50 5.32 21.24
N ARG A 401 -14.17 4.84 22.29
CA ARG A 401 -14.61 5.67 23.42
C ARG A 401 -13.46 6.35 24.15
N ARG A 402 -12.24 5.81 24.08
CA ARG A 402 -11.04 6.44 24.68
C ARG A 402 -10.78 7.85 24.17
N TYR A 403 -11.10 8.16 22.91
CA TYR A 403 -10.93 9.49 22.33
C TYR A 403 -12.13 10.43 22.62
N ARG A 404 -13.26 9.89 23.08
CA ARG A 404 -14.44 10.68 23.49
C ARG A 404 -14.28 11.33 24.87
N MET A 405 -13.33 10.87 25.69
CA MET A 405 -13.15 11.39 27.05
C MET A 405 -12.46 12.76 27.11
N ALA A 406 -11.81 13.22 26.04
CA ALA A 406 -11.23 14.56 25.98
C ALA A 406 -12.29 15.68 25.86
N ALA A 407 -13.48 15.37 25.33
CA ALA A 407 -14.59 16.33 25.24
C ALA A 407 -15.42 16.46 26.54
N GLY A 408 -15.23 15.54 27.48
CA GLY A 408 -15.99 15.47 28.74
C GLY A 408 -15.28 16.10 29.95
N ALA A 409 -14.02 16.52 29.81
CA ALA A 409 -13.31 17.29 30.83
C ALA A 409 -13.84 18.74 30.83
N ARG A 410 -15.14 18.93 31.10
CA ARG A 410 -15.64 20.18 31.64
C ARG A 410 -14.82 20.44 32.89
N ARG A 411 -14.08 21.56 32.89
CA ARG A 411 -13.50 22.21 34.08
C ARG A 411 -14.42 21.92 35.26
N ALA A 412 -13.94 21.12 36.21
CA ALA A 412 -14.53 21.13 37.54
C ALA A 412 -14.53 22.60 37.98
N ALA A 413 -15.70 23.14 38.27
CA ALA A 413 -15.81 24.49 38.79
C ALA A 413 -14.90 24.59 40.02
N ALA A 414 -14.07 25.63 40.06
CA ALA A 414 -13.22 25.90 41.22
C ALA A 414 -14.09 25.92 42.49
N PRO A 415 -13.65 25.34 43.61
CA PRO A 415 -14.40 25.44 44.86
C PRO A 415 -14.63 26.92 45.17
N GLN A 416 -15.88 27.32 45.40
CA GLN A 416 -16.19 28.62 45.95
C GLN A 416 -15.49 28.71 47.32
N ALA A 417 -14.53 29.61 47.45
CA ALA A 417 -13.97 29.96 48.74
C ALA A 417 -15.10 30.56 49.60
N THR A 418 -15.45 29.90 50.69
CA THR A 418 -16.29 30.48 51.73
C THR A 418 -15.51 31.59 52.43
N PRO A 419 -16.09 32.78 52.66
CA PRO A 419 -15.46 33.79 53.50
C PRO A 419 -15.32 33.24 54.92
N ALA A 420 -14.18 33.46 55.55
CA ALA A 420 -14.04 33.26 56.98
C ALA A 420 -14.81 34.39 57.70
N GLU A 421 -15.72 34.01 58.61
CA GLU A 421 -16.24 34.91 59.65
C GLU A 421 -15.21 35.09 60.78
#